data_AF-A0A9N9QY51-F1
#
_entry.id   AF-A0A9N9QY51-F1
#
_cell.length_a   1.000
_cell.length_b   1.000
_cell.length_c   1.000
_cell.angle_alpha   90.00
_cell.angle_beta   90.00
_cell.angle_gamma   90.00
#
_symmetry.space_group_name_H-M   'P 1'
#
loop_
_entity.id
_entity.type
_entity.pdbx_description
1 polymer ?
#
loop_
_entity_poly.entity_id
_entity_poly.type
_entity_poly.pdbx_seq_one_letter_code
_entity_poly.pdbx_strand_id
1 'polypeptide(L)'
;MWCISDTTQSISTQWLSTLSHIPPLHLRRQQALLKEAHKIASIPDLLAHQEFMYPQSLRLKSRWPPNQTAHCLMVKPFNLEEKWNIEWRSNPPNAAALNYDPTRKWSI
;
A
#
# COMPACT_ATOMS: atom_id res chain seq x y z
N MET A 1 -20.65 3.13 -27.85
CA MET A 1 -20.06 3.55 -26.56
C MET A 1 -20.65 2.64 -25.50
N TRP A 2 -19.92 1.59 -25.13
CA TRP A 2 -20.43 0.60 -24.17
C TRP A 2 -20.12 1.11 -22.77
N CYS A 3 -21.17 1.40 -22.01
CA CYS A 3 -21.09 1.75 -20.60
C CYS A 3 -20.55 0.56 -19.82
N ILE A 4 -19.31 0.67 -19.31
CA ILE A 4 -18.71 -0.29 -18.36
C ILE A 4 -19.27 -0.07 -16.94
N SER A 5 -20.27 0.81 -16.80
CA SER A 5 -20.70 1.39 -15.52
C SER A 5 -21.50 0.42 -14.63
N ASP A 6 -22.32 -0.47 -15.21
CA ASP A 6 -23.22 -1.32 -14.42
C ASP A 6 -22.54 -2.60 -13.89
N THR A 7 -21.49 -3.09 -14.56
CA THR A 7 -20.79 -4.32 -14.14
C THR A 7 -19.82 -4.06 -12.98
N THR A 8 -19.33 -2.84 -12.81
CA THR A 8 -18.47 -2.46 -11.68
C THR A 8 -19.24 -2.30 -10.36
N GLN A 9 -20.56 -2.14 -10.41
CA GLN A 9 -21.37 -1.90 -9.21
C GLN A 9 -21.58 -3.19 -8.38
N SER A 10 -21.50 -4.37 -9.00
CA SER A 10 -21.71 -5.67 -8.35
C SER A 10 -20.43 -6.36 -7.88
N ILE A 11 -19.24 -5.88 -8.28
CA ILE A 11 -17.96 -6.47 -7.90
C ILE A 11 -17.42 -5.71 -6.70
N SER A 12 -17.36 -6.35 -5.52
CA SER A 12 -16.67 -5.77 -4.36
C SER A 12 -15.29 -5.28 -4.78
N THR A 13 -14.92 -4.06 -4.42
CA THR A 13 -13.61 -3.44 -4.76
C THR A 13 -12.41 -4.30 -4.35
N GLN A 14 -12.61 -5.22 -3.41
CA GLN A 14 -11.64 -6.24 -3.03
C GLN A 14 -11.34 -7.22 -4.16
N TRP A 15 -12.34 -7.70 -4.89
CA TRP A 15 -12.16 -8.62 -6.03
C TRP A 15 -11.38 -7.97 -7.17
N LEU A 16 -11.57 -6.67 -7.41
CA LEU A 16 -10.83 -5.96 -8.47
C LEU A 16 -9.32 -6.05 -8.26
N SER A 17 -8.85 -5.90 -7.03
CA SER A 17 -7.42 -5.99 -6.69
C SER A 17 -6.87 -7.38 -7.03
N THR A 18 -7.60 -8.42 -6.63
CA THR A 18 -7.22 -9.82 -6.85
C THR A 18 -7.30 -10.25 -8.32
N LEU A 19 -8.37 -9.88 -9.02
CA LEU A 19 -8.58 -10.23 -10.43
C LEU A 19 -7.60 -9.52 -11.36
N SER A 20 -7.27 -8.26 -11.07
CA SER A 20 -6.29 -7.50 -11.84
C SER A 20 -4.84 -7.80 -11.45
N HIS A 21 -4.63 -8.59 -10.38
CA HIS A 21 -3.31 -8.80 -9.78
C HIS A 21 -2.62 -7.49 -9.37
N ILE A 22 -3.41 -6.51 -8.94
CA ILE A 22 -2.94 -5.21 -8.47
C ILE A 22 -3.24 -5.11 -6.98
N PRO A 23 -2.23 -4.93 -6.10
CA PRO A 23 -2.49 -4.80 -4.67
C PRO A 23 -3.40 -3.61 -4.34
N PRO A 24 -4.17 -3.69 -3.23
CA PRO A 24 -4.99 -2.59 -2.75
C PRO A 24 -4.24 -1.26 -2.67
N LEU A 25 -4.94 -0.17 -2.97
CA LEU A 25 -4.33 1.16 -3.13
C LEU A 25 -3.58 1.63 -1.87
N HIS A 26 -4.14 1.39 -0.69
CA HIS A 26 -3.52 1.80 0.58
C HIS A 26 -2.24 1.01 0.87
N LEU A 27 -2.19 -0.29 0.54
CA LEU A 27 -0.98 -1.12 0.64
C LEU A 27 0.11 -0.64 -0.33
N ARG A 28 -0.26 -0.33 -1.58
CA ARG A 28 0.68 0.26 -2.56
C ARG A 28 1.24 1.60 -2.10
N ARG A 29 0.41 2.47 -1.53
CA ARG A 29 0.84 3.76 -0.96
C ARG A 29 1.82 3.58 0.20
N GLN A 30 1.58 2.61 1.09
CA GLN A 30 2.51 2.28 2.18
C GLN A 30 3.86 1.78 1.64
N GLN A 31 3.85 0.91 0.63
CA GLN A 31 5.08 0.42 0.01
C GLN A 31 5.88 1.54 -0.68
N ALA A 32 5.21 2.42 -1.42
CA ALA A 32 5.86 3.55 -2.08
C ALA A 32 6.47 4.51 -1.07
N LEU A 33 5.73 4.83 0.00
CA LEU A 33 6.22 5.67 1.09
C LEU A 33 7.47 5.06 1.76
N LEU A 34 7.48 3.75 2.00
CA LEU A 34 8.65 3.06 2.56
C LEU A 34 9.86 3.16 1.63
N LYS A 35 9.68 2.96 0.31
CA LYS A 35 10.77 3.09 -0.66
C LYS A 35 11.37 4.50 -0.67
N GLU A 36 10.52 5.52 -0.70
CA GLU A 36 10.96 6.92 -0.63
C GLU A 36 11.65 7.23 0.70
N ALA A 37 11.14 6.70 1.82
CA ALA A 37 11.75 6.89 3.13
C ALA A 37 13.15 6.27 3.21
N HIS A 38 13.34 5.05 2.69
CA HIS A 38 14.67 4.44 2.60
C HIS A 38 15.60 5.22 1.69
N LYS A 39 15.10 5.72 0.55
CA LYS A 39 15.89 6.55 -0.36
C LYS A 39 16.37 7.83 0.32
N ILE A 40 15.47 8.55 0.98
CA ILE A 40 15.79 9.76 1.76
C ILE A 40 16.79 9.43 2.86
N ALA A 41 16.59 8.32 3.59
CA ALA A 41 17.51 7.90 4.64
C ALA A 41 18.90 7.51 4.12
N SER A 42 19.00 6.99 2.90
CA SER A 42 20.27 6.55 2.30
C SER A 42 21.13 7.66 1.70
N ILE A 43 20.56 8.85 1.44
CA ILE A 43 21.25 9.96 0.77
C ILE A 43 21.29 11.17 1.71
N PRO A 44 22.41 11.38 2.44
CA PRO A 44 22.55 12.48 3.40
C PRO A 44 22.45 13.87 2.77
N ASP A 45 22.85 14.00 1.51
CA ASP A 45 22.90 15.28 0.78
C ASP A 45 21.52 15.80 0.36
N LEU A 46 20.46 14.99 0.50
CA LEU A 46 19.11 15.46 0.29
C LEU A 46 18.72 16.42 1.42
N LEU A 47 18.20 17.59 1.06
CA LEU A 47 17.57 18.50 2.05
C LEU A 47 16.49 17.79 2.86
N ALA A 48 15.74 16.88 2.22
CA ALA A 48 14.75 16.06 2.87
C ALA A 48 15.33 15.07 3.91
N HIS A 49 16.62 14.73 3.84
CA HIS A 49 17.27 13.83 4.79
C HIS A 49 17.33 14.45 6.19
N GLN A 50 17.81 15.70 6.28
CA GLN A 50 17.85 16.43 7.55
C GLN A 50 16.44 16.61 8.13
N GLU A 51 15.46 16.97 7.29
CA GLU A 51 14.05 17.08 7.70
C GLU A 51 13.44 15.74 8.16
N PHE A 52 13.86 14.63 7.56
CA PHE A 52 13.35 13.30 7.86
C PHE A 52 13.94 12.72 9.14
N MET A 53 15.24 12.91 9.37
CA MET A 53 15.97 12.44 10.56
C MET A 53 15.71 13.31 11.79
N TYR A 54 15.50 14.61 11.63
CA TYR A 54 15.30 15.56 12.72
C TYR A 54 13.93 16.27 12.61
N PRO A 55 12.83 15.58 12.95
CA PRO A 55 11.47 16.06 12.68
C PRO A 55 11.01 17.26 13.52
N GLN A 56 11.76 17.65 14.55
CA GLN A 56 11.31 18.60 15.58
C GLN A 56 11.62 20.08 15.28
N SER A 57 12.50 20.42 14.33
CA SER A 57 13.02 21.78 14.19
C SER A 57 12.51 22.58 12.98
N LEU A 58 12.00 21.94 11.91
CA LEU A 58 11.84 22.62 10.60
C LEU A 58 10.51 22.38 9.88
N ARG A 59 9.45 21.93 10.56
CA ARG A 59 8.34 21.26 9.86
C ARG A 59 7.04 22.04 9.71
N LEU A 60 6.50 22.02 8.48
CA LEU A 60 5.10 22.31 8.19
C LEU A 60 4.18 21.23 8.81
N LYS A 61 3.18 21.63 9.59
CA LYS A 61 2.22 20.74 10.28
C LYS A 61 1.57 19.71 9.34
N SER A 62 1.30 20.08 8.08
CA SER A 62 0.69 19.19 7.08
C SER A 62 1.55 17.98 6.71
N ARG A 63 2.87 18.09 6.83
CA ARG A 63 3.80 17.00 6.50
C ARG A 63 3.83 15.95 7.62
N TRP A 64 3.39 16.26 8.83
CA TRP A 64 3.57 15.40 10.01
C TRP A 64 3.11 13.94 9.83
N PRO A 65 1.89 13.67 9.31
CA PRO A 65 1.35 12.31 9.24
C PRO A 65 2.12 11.35 8.30
N PRO A 66 2.55 11.77 7.09
CA PRO A 66 3.39 10.93 6.22
C PRO A 66 4.70 10.44 6.85
N ASN A 67 5.52 11.30 7.47
CA ASN A 67 6.80 10.82 8.03
C ASN A 67 6.59 9.98 9.29
N GLN A 68 5.57 10.26 10.10
CA GLN A 68 5.27 9.39 11.24
C GLN A 68 4.91 7.97 10.74
N THR A 69 4.10 7.89 9.69
CA THR A 69 3.78 6.63 9.03
C THR A 69 5.03 5.96 8.46
N ALA A 70 5.93 6.74 7.84
CA ALA A 70 7.18 6.23 7.28
C ALA A 70 8.12 5.66 8.36
N HIS A 71 8.31 6.37 9.47
CA HIS A 71 9.09 5.90 10.62
C HIS A 71 8.50 4.61 11.19
N CYS A 72 7.18 4.53 11.37
CA CYS A 72 6.51 3.31 11.80
C CYS A 72 6.74 2.13 10.83
N LEU A 73 6.68 2.40 9.52
CA LEU A 73 6.91 1.40 8.46
C LEU A 73 8.38 1.00 8.31
N MET A 74 9.33 1.85 8.68
CA MET A 74 10.75 1.51 8.69
C MET A 74 11.13 0.67 9.91
N VAL A 75 10.50 0.90 11.06
CA VAL A 75 10.74 0.12 12.30
C VAL A 75 10.10 -1.25 12.23
N LYS A 76 8.90 -1.36 11.64
CA LYS A 76 8.20 -2.65 11.49
C LYS A 76 8.39 -3.17 10.07
N PRO A 77 8.92 -4.39 9.85
CA PRO A 77 9.10 -4.92 8.50
C PRO A 77 7.75 -4.96 7.77
N PHE A 78 7.60 -4.11 6.76
CA PHE A 78 6.41 -4.07 5.92
C PHE A 78 6.62 -4.97 4.70
N ASN A 79 5.85 -6.06 4.63
CA ASN A 79 5.75 -6.91 3.45
C ASN A 79 4.38 -6.71 2.79
N LEU A 80 4.39 -6.29 1.52
CA LEU A 80 3.19 -6.02 0.74
C LEU A 80 2.32 -7.27 0.58
N GLU A 81 2.94 -8.39 0.22
CA GLU A 81 2.25 -9.65 -0.08
C GLU A 81 1.64 -10.24 1.19
N GLU A 82 2.39 -10.22 2.29
CA GLU A 82 1.91 -10.69 3.59
C GLU A 82 0.70 -9.87 4.06
N LYS A 83 0.78 -8.53 4.00
CA LYS A 83 -0.34 -7.68 4.37
C LYS A 83 -1.54 -7.85 3.46
N TRP A 84 -1.33 -8.00 2.16
CA TRP A 84 -2.42 -8.23 1.21
C TRP A 84 -3.11 -9.57 1.52
N ASN A 85 -2.34 -10.62 1.81
CA ASN A 85 -2.88 -11.92 2.22
C ASN A 85 -3.68 -11.83 3.52
N ILE A 86 -3.18 -11.09 4.51
CA ILE A 86 -3.90 -10.88 5.78
C ILE A 86 -5.22 -10.13 5.54
N GLU A 87 -5.21 -9.05 4.76
CA GLU A 87 -6.42 -8.27 4.45
C GLU A 87 -7.45 -9.06 3.63
N TRP A 88 -6.98 -9.88 2.69
CA TRP A 88 -7.85 -10.75 1.91
C TRP A 88 -8.53 -11.81 2.78
N ARG A 89 -7.80 -12.37 3.75
CA ARG A 89 -8.34 -13.37 4.68
C ARG A 89 -9.25 -12.79 5.75
N SER A 90 -9.06 -11.53 6.15
CA SER A 90 -9.86 -10.90 7.20
C SER A 90 -11.22 -10.40 6.71
N ASN A 91 -11.31 -10.00 5.44
CA ASN A 91 -12.56 -9.62 4.78
C ASN A 91 -12.71 -10.33 3.44
N PRO A 92 -12.89 -11.66 3.45
CA PRO A 92 -13.16 -12.41 2.23
C PRO A 92 -14.48 -11.91 1.64
N PRO A 93 -14.53 -11.55 0.35
CA PRO A 93 -15.82 -11.35 -0.29
C PRO A 93 -16.62 -12.66 -0.25
N ASN A 94 -17.95 -12.62 -0.26
CA ASN A 94 -18.84 -13.79 -0.07
C ASN A 94 -18.54 -15.03 -0.95
N ALA A 95 -17.72 -14.90 -2.00
CA ALA A 95 -17.27 -15.99 -2.88
C ALA A 95 -15.77 -16.37 -2.70
N ALA A 96 -15.11 -15.98 -1.61
CA ALA A 96 -13.67 -16.19 -1.38
C ALA A 96 -13.23 -17.67 -1.33
N ALA A 97 -14.18 -18.60 -1.23
CA ALA A 97 -13.92 -20.03 -1.40
C ALA A 97 -13.26 -20.37 -2.77
N LEU A 98 -13.39 -19.49 -3.76
CA LEU A 98 -12.83 -19.69 -5.11
C LEU A 98 -11.37 -19.22 -5.27
N ASN A 99 -10.82 -18.41 -4.34
CA ASN A 99 -9.43 -17.95 -4.45
C ASN A 99 -8.73 -17.83 -3.09
N TYR A 100 -7.95 -18.86 -2.76
CA TYR A 100 -7.23 -19.00 -1.49
C TYR A 100 -6.01 -18.06 -1.37
N ASP A 101 -5.47 -17.61 -2.50
CA ASP A 101 -4.26 -16.78 -2.55
C ASP A 101 -4.43 -15.59 -3.53
N PRO A 102 -4.61 -14.36 -3.03
CA PRO A 102 -4.79 -13.18 -3.88
C PRO A 102 -3.53 -12.76 -4.63
N THR A 103 -2.34 -13.25 -4.25
CA THR A 103 -1.07 -12.91 -4.91
C THR A 103 -0.66 -13.94 -5.96
N ARG A 104 -1.44 -15.00 -6.18
CA ARG A 104 -1.15 -16.01 -7.20
C ARG A 104 -1.49 -15.47 -8.60
N LYS A 105 -0.54 -15.57 -9.54
CA LYS A 105 -0.82 -15.31 -10.96
C LYS A 105 -1.58 -16.50 -11.54
N TRP A 106 -2.73 -16.23 -12.15
CA TRP A 106 -3.45 -17.22 -12.94
C TRP A 106 -2.63 -17.55 -14.18
N SER A 107 -2.19 -18.80 -14.32
CA SER A 107 -1.63 -19.29 -15.58
C SER A 107 -2.81 -19.62 -16.50
N ILE A 108 -3.01 -18.82 -17.55
CA ILE A 108 -3.92 -19.12 -18.66
C ILE A 108 -3.08 -19.74 -19.77
#